data_AF-A0A9X7NWU3-F1
#
_entry.id   AF-A0A9X7NWU3-F1
#
_cell.length_a   1.000
_cell.length_b   1.000
_cell.length_c   1.000
_cell.angle_alpha   90.00
_cell.angle_beta   90.00
_cell.angle_gamma   90.00
#
_symmetry.space_group_name_H-M   'P 1'
#
loop_
_entity.id
_entity.type
_entity.pdbx_description
1 polymer ?
#
loop_
_entity_poly.entity_id
_entity_poly.type
_entity_poly.pdbx_seq_one_letter_code
_entity_poly.pdbx_strand_id
1 'polypeptide(L)'
;MKAQIGSTAQVLILSEPRTKYAYVDGKRSTQVERDPATNLDVATVRVAANTPFGLVEATAWIPTSTAPTARTEALAELTGQLEMEIAGGDFGATRNTIRGIENIKVLGDFTSAITALANAKLPAQKA
;
A
#
# COMPACT_ATOMS: atom_id res chain seq x y z
N MET A 1 3.12 5.85 16.79
CA MET A 1 2.44 4.63 17.27
C MET A 1 2.62 3.54 16.24
N LYS A 2 2.78 2.29 16.66
CA LYS A 2 2.87 1.13 15.76
C LYS A 2 1.76 0.16 16.11
N ALA A 3 1.10 -0.40 15.09
CA ALA A 3 0.00 -1.34 15.26
C ALA A 3 0.09 -2.46 14.23
N GLN A 4 -0.03 -3.71 14.68
CA GLN A 4 -0.09 -4.86 13.79
C GLN A 4 -1.41 -4.84 13.00
N ILE A 5 -1.32 -5.04 11.69
CA ILE A 5 -2.50 -5.08 10.80
C ILE A 5 -2.76 -6.47 10.20
N GLY A 6 -1.86 -7.42 10.41
CA GLY A 6 -2.03 -8.83 10.06
C GLY A 6 -0.94 -9.35 9.12
N SER A 7 -1.18 -10.51 8.52
CA SER A 7 -0.24 -11.11 7.56
C SER A 7 -0.56 -10.76 6.09
N THR A 8 -1.77 -10.26 5.85
CA THR A 8 -2.28 -9.91 4.53
C THR A 8 -3.13 -8.66 4.61
N ALA A 9 -3.08 -7.82 3.58
CA ALA A 9 -3.95 -6.65 3.46
C ALA A 9 -4.34 -6.44 1.99
N GLN A 10 -5.64 -6.33 1.74
CA GLN A 10 -6.14 -5.91 0.42
C GLN A 10 -6.09 -4.39 0.33
N VAL A 11 -5.51 -3.92 -0.77
CA VAL A 11 -5.27 -2.51 -1.00
C VAL A 11 -5.64 -2.10 -2.41
N LEU A 12 -6.13 -0.88 -2.55
CA LEU A 12 -6.19 -0.17 -3.83
C LEU A 12 -4.91 0.65 -3.98
N ILE A 13 -4.19 0.47 -5.09
CA ILE A 13 -3.01 1.27 -5.42
C ILE A 13 -3.44 2.63 -5.97
N LEU A 14 -3.00 3.71 -5.33
CA LEU A 14 -3.42 5.08 -5.64
C LEU A 14 -2.36 5.89 -6.38
N SER A 15 -1.14 5.37 -6.54
CA SER A 15 -0.06 6.05 -7.24
C SER A 15 0.93 5.07 -7.85
N GLU A 16 1.73 5.54 -8.80
CA GLU A 16 2.91 4.81 -9.24
C GLU A 16 3.96 4.71 -8.12
N PRO A 17 4.63 3.56 -7.96
CA PRO A 17 5.70 3.38 -6.99
C PRO A 17 6.90 4.27 -7.29
N ARG A 18 7.52 4.78 -6.23
CA ARG A 18 8.72 5.61 -6.32
C ARG A 18 9.82 5.01 -5.46
N THR A 19 10.96 4.72 -6.06
CA THR A 19 12.15 4.25 -5.32
C THR A 19 12.52 5.26 -4.26
N LYS A 20 12.64 4.80 -3.02
CA LYS A 20 13.00 5.65 -1.89
C LYS A 20 14.50 5.60 -1.71
N TYR A 21 15.18 6.74 -1.78
CA TYR A 21 16.63 6.81 -1.59
C TYR A 21 16.94 7.30 -0.18
N ALA A 22 17.96 6.71 0.44
CA ALA A 22 18.44 7.15 1.73
C ALA A 22 19.02 8.57 1.62
N TYR A 23 18.95 9.33 2.72
CA TYR A 23 19.64 10.61 2.85
C TYR A 23 20.73 10.47 3.92
N VAL A 24 21.94 10.90 3.59
CA VAL A 24 23.10 10.93 4.49
C VAL A 24 23.58 12.37 4.53
N ASP A 25 23.67 12.94 5.73
CA ASP A 25 24.06 14.34 5.96
C ASP A 25 23.27 15.36 5.10
N GLY A 26 21.96 15.13 4.96
CA GLY A 26 21.06 15.99 4.19
C GLY A 26 21.20 15.87 2.67
N LYS A 27 22.09 15.01 2.16
CA LYS A 27 22.23 14.74 0.72
C LYS A 27 21.63 13.39 0.36
N ARG A 28 20.99 13.33 -0.81
CA ARG A 28 20.47 12.08 -1.36
C ARG A 28 21.64 11.13 -1.64
N SER A 29 21.58 9.95 -1.05
CA SER A 29 22.51 8.84 -1.29
C SER A 29 22.15 8.10 -2.58
N THR A 30 23.10 7.34 -3.11
CA THR A 30 22.85 6.34 -4.15
C THR A 30 22.22 5.06 -3.59
N GLN A 31 22.26 4.87 -2.27
CA GLN A 31 21.65 3.73 -1.60
C GLN A 31 20.13 3.88 -1.54
N VAL A 32 19.44 2.81 -1.90
CA VAL A 32 17.99 2.68 -1.71
C VAL A 32 17.72 2.48 -0.22
N GLU A 33 16.66 3.10 0.28
CA GLU A 33 16.24 2.93 1.67
C GLU A 33 15.73 1.51 1.90
N ARG A 34 15.95 0.99 3.11
CA ARG A 34 15.49 -0.33 3.51
C ARG A 34 14.38 -0.26 4.53
N ASP A 35 13.43 -1.17 4.42
CA ASP A 35 12.45 -1.34 5.49
C ASP A 35 13.14 -1.96 6.71
N PRO A 36 13.16 -1.30 7.89
CA PRO A 36 13.72 -1.89 9.10
C PRO A 36 12.99 -3.17 9.55
N ALA A 37 11.75 -3.41 9.11
CA ALA A 37 11.01 -4.63 9.45
C ALA A 37 11.47 -5.87 8.67
N THR A 38 11.82 -5.71 7.38
CA THR A 38 12.15 -6.83 6.47
C THR A 38 13.60 -6.81 5.98
N ASN A 39 14.30 -5.69 6.16
CA ASN A 39 15.63 -5.39 5.61
C ASN A 39 15.70 -5.44 4.06
N LEU A 40 14.55 -5.30 3.38
CA LEU A 40 14.47 -5.23 1.92
C LEU A 40 14.59 -3.78 1.43
N ASP A 41 15.19 -3.59 0.26
CA ASP A 41 15.22 -2.28 -0.43
C ASP A 41 13.80 -1.91 -0.89
N VAL A 42 13.35 -0.67 -0.62
CA VAL A 42 11.94 -0.29 -0.81
C VAL A 42 11.66 0.79 -1.84
N ALA A 43 10.47 0.68 -2.44
CA ALA A 43 9.77 1.76 -3.10
C ALA A 43 8.54 2.16 -2.25
N THR A 44 8.17 3.44 -2.30
CA THR A 44 6.94 3.92 -1.67
C THR A 44 5.81 4.01 -2.67
N VAL A 45 4.63 3.59 -2.26
CA VAL A 45 3.41 3.71 -3.04
C VAL A 45 2.25 4.17 -2.15
N ARG A 46 1.36 5.05 -2.64
CA ARG A 46 0.14 5.42 -1.91
C ARG A 46 -0.91 4.33 -2.10
N VAL A 47 -1.58 3.97 -1.02
CA VAL A 47 -2.62 2.94 -1.02
C VAL A 47 -3.82 3.34 -0.18
N ALA A 48 -5.01 2.91 -0.58
CA ALA A 48 -6.14 2.78 0.33
C ALA A 48 -6.18 1.33 0.81
N ALA A 49 -5.96 1.11 2.11
CA ALA A 49 -5.87 -0.22 2.70
C ALA A 49 -7.06 -0.48 3.61
N ASN A 50 -7.67 -1.65 3.47
CA ASN A 50 -8.61 -2.15 4.46
C ASN A 50 -7.83 -2.76 5.62
N THR A 51 -7.98 -2.20 6.82
CA THR A 51 -7.21 -2.60 8.01
C THR A 51 -8.15 -2.86 9.19
N PRO A 52 -7.68 -3.46 10.29
CA PRO A 52 -8.49 -3.61 11.51
C PRO A 52 -9.03 -2.29 12.08
N PHE A 53 -8.47 -1.15 11.68
CA PHE A 53 -8.89 0.20 12.08
C PHE A 53 -9.85 0.85 11.08
N GLY A 54 -10.29 0.10 10.05
CA GLY A 54 -11.11 0.58 8.95
C GLY A 54 -10.30 0.86 7.68
N LEU A 55 -10.96 1.54 6.73
CA LEU A 55 -10.34 1.99 5.49
C LEU A 55 -9.43 3.18 5.77
N VAL A 56 -8.14 3.03 5.49
CA VAL A 56 -7.16 4.10 5.68
C VAL A 56 -6.41 4.38 4.40
N GLU A 57 -6.04 5.64 4.21
CA GLU A 57 -5.00 5.99 3.24
C GLU A 57 -3.63 5.91 3.92
N ALA A 58 -2.68 5.26 3.26
CA ALA A 58 -1.33 5.06 3.79
C ALA A 58 -0.27 5.08 2.69
N THR A 59 0.98 5.31 3.09
CA THR A 59 2.14 5.03 2.25
C THR A 59 2.62 3.61 2.55
N ALA A 60 2.57 2.72 1.58
CA ALA A 60 3.11 1.38 1.68
C ALA A 60 4.58 1.36 1.23
N TRP A 61 5.45 0.72 2.02
CA TRP A 61 6.84 0.46 1.67
C TRP A 61 6.95 -0.94 1.07
N ILE A 62 6.88 -1.02 -0.25
CA ILE A 62 6.91 -2.30 -0.97
C ILE A 62 8.34 -2.61 -1.43
N PRO A 63 8.73 -3.90 -1.54
CA PRO A 63 10.04 -4.27 -2.05
C PRO A 63 10.25 -3.76 -3.49
N THR A 64 11.41 -3.17 -3.76
CA THR A 64 11.76 -2.66 -5.10
C THR A 64 11.68 -3.74 -6.18
N SER A 65 11.99 -5.00 -5.84
CA SER A 65 11.88 -6.15 -6.72
C SER A 65 10.45 -6.41 -7.22
N THR A 66 9.45 -6.01 -6.43
CA THR A 66 8.02 -6.21 -6.73
C THR A 66 7.32 -4.91 -7.13
N ALA A 67 7.98 -3.76 -6.95
CA ALA A 67 7.41 -2.45 -7.25
C ALA A 67 6.84 -2.31 -8.69
N PRO A 68 7.48 -2.83 -9.75
CA PRO A 68 6.90 -2.73 -11.11
C PRO A 68 5.51 -3.37 -11.27
N THR A 69 5.09 -4.24 -10.34
CA THR A 69 3.76 -4.86 -10.37
C THR A 69 2.67 -3.94 -9.84
N ALA A 70 3.00 -2.98 -8.98
CA ALA A 70 2.06 -2.12 -8.28
C ALA A 70 1.62 -0.94 -9.16
N ARG A 71 0.72 -1.20 -10.10
CA ARG A 71 0.19 -0.20 -11.04
C ARG A 71 -0.92 0.62 -10.40
N THR A 72 -1.04 1.90 -10.74
CA THR A 72 -2.15 2.76 -10.27
C THR A 72 -3.50 2.15 -10.64
N GLU A 73 -4.50 2.29 -9.76
CA GLU A 73 -5.85 1.70 -9.85
C GLU A 73 -5.92 0.17 -9.75
N ALA A 74 -4.80 -0.51 -9.55
CA ALA A 74 -4.82 -1.95 -9.30
C ALA A 74 -5.38 -2.26 -7.91
N LEU A 75 -6.25 -3.26 -7.84
CA LEU A 75 -6.52 -3.97 -6.59
C LEU A 75 -5.38 -4.96 -6.36
N ALA A 76 -4.75 -4.90 -5.19
CA ALA A 76 -3.62 -5.74 -4.85
C ALA A 76 -3.75 -6.32 -3.44
N GLU A 77 -3.03 -7.40 -3.21
CA GLU A 77 -2.82 -8.00 -1.90
C GLU A 77 -1.36 -7.76 -1.49
N LEU A 78 -1.19 -7.15 -0.32
CA LEU A 78 0.09 -7.05 0.37
C LEU A 78 0.24 -8.25 1.30
N THR A 79 1.43 -8.82 1.37
CA THR A 79 1.75 -9.98 2.20
C THR A 79 3.06 -9.75 2.97
N GLY A 80 3.12 -10.23 4.20
CA GLY A 80 4.28 -10.13 5.09
C GLY A 80 3.87 -10.01 6.55
N GLN A 81 4.76 -9.56 7.43
CA GLN A 81 4.41 -9.23 8.83
C GLN A 81 3.99 -7.76 8.91
N LEU A 82 2.73 -7.48 8.55
CA LEU A 82 2.29 -6.12 8.26
C LEU A 82 2.09 -5.31 9.54
N GLU A 83 2.80 -4.18 9.61
CA GLU A 83 2.66 -3.19 10.67
C GLU A 83 2.29 -1.84 10.07
N MET A 84 1.34 -1.16 10.70
CA MET A 84 1.05 0.24 10.43
C MET A 84 1.74 1.13 11.46
N GLU A 85 2.57 2.04 10.98
CA GLU A 85 3.10 3.15 11.74
C GLU A 85 2.23 4.38 11.53
N ILE A 86 1.72 4.92 12.63
CA ILE A 86 0.94 6.15 12.69
C ILE A 86 1.81 7.22 13.34
N ALA A 87 2.17 8.25 12.57
CA ALA A 87 2.99 9.36 13.03
C ALA A 87 2.23 10.69 12.91
N GLY A 88 2.56 11.63 13.79
CA GLY A 88 2.11 13.02 13.65
C GLY A 88 2.77 13.66 12.43
N GLY A 89 1.96 14.26 11.57
CA GLY A 89 2.40 15.11 10.47
C GLY A 89 2.26 16.58 10.82
N ASP A 90 2.59 17.42 9.84
CA ASP A 90 2.47 18.87 9.98
C ASP A 90 0.99 19.28 10.09
N PHE A 91 0.71 20.35 10.84
CA PHE A 91 -0.63 20.94 10.97
C PHE A 91 -1.72 19.98 11.48
N GLY A 92 -1.37 19.01 12.32
CA GLY A 92 -2.32 18.04 12.87
C GLY A 92 -2.72 16.94 11.89
N ALA A 93 -2.10 16.87 10.71
CA ALA A 93 -2.27 15.75 9.79
C ALA A 93 -1.70 14.47 10.41
N THR A 94 -2.27 13.32 10.08
CA THR A 94 -1.73 12.01 10.47
C THR A 94 -1.05 11.37 9.27
N ARG A 95 0.14 10.81 9.46
CA ARG A 95 0.87 10.05 8.44
C ARG A 95 0.82 8.57 8.77
N ASN A 96 0.18 7.80 7.91
CA ASN A 96 0.10 6.34 8.04
C ASN A 96 1.10 5.70 7.08
N THR A 97 1.95 4.81 7.59
CA THR A 97 2.90 4.05 6.79
C THR A 97 2.69 2.56 7.04
N ILE A 98 2.53 1.76 5.99
CA ILE A 98 2.49 0.30 6.10
C ILE A 98 3.88 -0.24 5.78
N ARG A 99 4.42 -1.03 6.72
CA ARG A 99 5.74 -1.68 6.67
C ARG A 99 5.58 -3.19 6.83
N GLY A 100 6.70 -3.90 6.71
CA GLY A 100 6.71 -5.36 6.86
C GLY A 100 6.23 -6.09 5.61
N ILE A 101 6.18 -5.39 4.47
CA ILE A 101 5.69 -5.95 3.21
C ILE A 101 6.83 -6.73 2.55
N GLU A 102 6.59 -8.00 2.29
CA GLU A 102 7.55 -8.91 1.67
C GLU A 102 7.19 -9.19 0.21
N ASN A 103 5.91 -9.09 -0.15
CA ASN A 103 5.44 -9.27 -1.51
C ASN A 103 4.12 -8.54 -1.77
N ILE A 104 3.88 -8.20 -3.03
CA ILE A 104 2.64 -7.63 -3.55
C ILE A 104 2.13 -8.46 -4.72
N LYS A 105 0.83 -8.76 -4.70
CA LYS A 105 0.15 -9.50 -5.77
C LYS A 105 -1.00 -8.68 -6.31
N VAL A 106 -0.97 -8.34 -7.59
CA VAL A 106 -2.13 -7.72 -8.26
C VAL A 106 -3.25 -8.74 -8.40
N LEU A 107 -4.43 -8.39 -7.92
CA LEU A 107 -5.66 -9.19 -8.01
C LEU A 107 -6.50 -8.81 -9.24
N GLY A 108 -6.42 -7.54 -9.65
CA GLY A 108 -7.17 -7.05 -10.80
C GLY A 108 -7.12 -5.53 -10.92
N ASP A 109 -7.91 -5.02 -11.86
CA ASP A 109 -8.09 -3.59 -12.09
C ASP A 109 -9.38 -3.12 -11.41
N PHE A 110 -9.28 -2.14 -10.52
CA PHE A 110 -10.40 -1.68 -9.71
C PHE A 110 -11.49 -1.04 -10.57
N THR A 111 -11.10 -0.19 -11.52
CA THR A 111 -12.01 0.51 -12.44
C THR A 111 -12.82 -0.50 -13.26
N SER A 112 -12.19 -1.57 -13.72
CA SER A 112 -12.83 -2.67 -14.43
C SER A 112 -13.83 -3.43 -13.55
N ALA A 113 -13.47 -3.70 -12.29
CA ALA A 113 -14.36 -4.39 -11.35
C ALA A 113 -15.61 -3.55 -11.02
N ILE A 114 -15.45 -2.25 -10.78
CA ILE A 114 -16.57 -1.34 -10.53
C ILE A 114 -17.45 -1.20 -11.77
N THR A 115 -16.85 -1.10 -12.96
CA THR A 115 -17.60 -1.03 -14.22
C THR A 115 -18.40 -2.31 -14.46
N ALA A 116 -17.82 -3.48 -14.17
CA ALA A 116 -18.51 -4.75 -14.27
C ALA A 116 -19.68 -4.84 -13.27
N LEU A 117 -19.50 -4.37 -12.04
CA LEU A 117 -20.55 -4.34 -11.02
C LEU A 117 -21.69 -3.38 -11.40
N ALA A 118 -21.36 -2.18 -11.89
CA ALA A 118 -22.36 -1.20 -12.31
C ALA A 118 -23.22 -1.70 -13.49
N ASN A 119 -22.63 -2.52 -14.36
CA ASN A 119 -23.33 -3.12 -15.50
C ASN A 119 -23.98 -4.47 -15.18
N ALA A 120 -23.77 -5.04 -13.99
CA ALA A 120 -24.43 -6.25 -13.57
C ALA A 120 -25.92 -5.96 -13.36
N LYS A 121 -26.78 -6.47 -14.26
CA LYS A 121 -28.22 -6.44 -14.04
C LYS A 121 -28.52 -7.20 -12.75
N LEU A 122 -28.96 -6.49 -11.71
CA LEU A 122 -29.44 -7.11 -10.49
C LEU A 122 -30.55 -8.10 -10.86
N PRO A 123 -30.50 -9.36 -10.39
CA PRO A 123 -31.58 -10.30 -10.66
C PRO A 123 -32.87 -9.69 -10.13
N ALA A 124 -33.93 -9.73 -10.96
CA ALA A 124 -35.24 -9.21 -10.59
C ALA A 124 -35.64 -9.81 -9.24
N GLN A 125 -35.75 -8.96 -8.21
CA GLN A 125 -36.31 -9.38 -6.93
C GLN A 125 -37.75 -9.81 -7.20
N LYS A 126 -38.04 -11.11 -7.04
CA LYS A 126 -39.41 -11.59 -7.04
C LYS A 126 -40.09 -10.95 -5.83
N ALA A 127 -41.02 -10.03 -6.11
CA ALA A 127 -41.96 -9.49 -5.14
C ALA A 127 -42.96 -10.58 -4.70
#